data_AF-X0Y2W1-F1
#
_entry.id   AF-X0Y2W1-F1
#
_cell.length_a   1.000
_cell.length_b   1.000
_cell.length_c   1.000
_cell.angle_alpha   90.00
_cell.angle_beta   90.00
_cell.angle_gamma   90.00
#
_symmetry.space_group_name_H-M   'P 1'
#
loop_
_entity.id
_entity.type
_entity.pdbx_description
1 polymer ?
#
loop_
_entity_poly.entity_id
_entity_poly.type
_entity_poly.pdbx_seq_one_letter_code
_entity_poly.pdbx_strand_id
1 'polypeptide(L)'
;KQELGDDKIEVLQVGPAGEKGVRFAAIINMSTRANGRTGMGAVMGSKNLKAVVVRGKARPTAADKARLNQIAKWGADNLSKSDIAGLSKYGTAETIGANQSTGTLPTYNYNRGVFDKWEAIDGTTMYDTVLKGAAEGKQDREGHDTCYACTVHCKRVVEISDGKYKVDPHYGGPEYETLATFGSYCGVDDLAAICKANQICNMYGIDTISCGATIA
;
A
#
# COMPACT_ATOMS: atom_id res chain seq x y z
N LYS A 1 0.96 4.10 21.64
CA LYS A 1 2.24 4.83 21.80
C LYS A 1 2.14 5.86 22.93
N GLN A 2 1.26 6.86 22.82
CA GLN A 2 1.05 7.89 23.87
C GLN A 2 0.79 7.29 25.26
N GLU A 3 -0.12 6.32 25.39
CA GLU A 3 -0.42 5.62 26.66
C GLU A 3 0.82 5.01 27.33
N LEU A 4 1.81 4.56 26.54
CA LEU A 4 3.02 3.90 27.02
C LEU A 4 4.26 4.81 26.99
N GLY A 5 4.13 6.06 26.54
CA GLY A 5 5.22 7.04 26.47
C GLY A 5 6.44 6.62 25.63
N ASP A 6 6.29 5.70 24.67
CA ASP A 6 7.39 5.22 23.80
C ASP A 6 6.98 5.26 22.32
N ASP A 7 7.58 6.20 21.57
CA ASP A 7 7.33 6.37 20.14
C ASP A 7 7.98 5.30 19.27
N LYS A 8 8.91 4.51 19.81
CA LYS A 8 9.61 3.41 19.10
C LYS A 8 8.90 2.06 19.23
N ILE A 9 7.73 2.04 19.84
CA ILE A 9 6.84 0.88 19.84
C ILE A 9 6.30 0.65 18.42
N GLU A 10 6.15 -0.62 18.04
CA GLU A 10 5.39 -1.00 16.86
C GLU A 10 4.07 -1.66 17.25
N VAL A 11 3.02 -1.37 16.49
CA VAL A 11 1.64 -1.82 16.78
C VAL A 11 1.08 -2.56 15.57
N LEU A 12 0.69 -3.81 15.80
CA LEU A 12 -0.10 -4.61 14.88
C LEU A 12 -1.54 -4.64 15.41
N GLN A 13 -2.53 -4.24 14.62
CA GLN A 13 -3.90 -4.02 15.12
C GLN A 13 -4.98 -4.43 14.12
N VAL A 14 -6.19 -4.67 14.64
CA VAL A 14 -7.39 -4.78 13.81
C VAL A 14 -8.21 -3.49 13.85
N GLY A 15 -8.84 -3.15 12.74
CA GLY A 15 -9.86 -2.10 12.69
C GLY A 15 -11.27 -2.64 13.01
N PRO A 16 -12.31 -1.79 12.89
CA PRO A 16 -13.70 -2.19 13.06
C PRO A 16 -14.13 -3.43 12.25
N ALA A 17 -13.55 -3.65 11.06
CA ALA A 17 -13.90 -4.82 10.26
C ALA A 17 -13.52 -6.15 10.95
N GLY A 18 -12.37 -6.19 11.63
CA GLY A 18 -11.96 -7.36 12.42
C GLY A 18 -12.87 -7.58 13.62
N GLU A 19 -13.21 -6.51 14.35
CA GLU A 19 -14.12 -6.54 15.50
C GLU A 19 -15.53 -7.01 15.14
N LYS A 20 -16.00 -6.69 13.92
CA LYS A 20 -17.31 -7.08 13.41
C LYS A 20 -17.30 -8.41 12.64
N GLY A 21 -16.16 -9.09 12.56
CA GLY A 21 -16.06 -10.41 11.92
C GLY A 21 -16.23 -10.39 10.40
N VAL A 22 -15.86 -9.30 9.72
CA VAL A 22 -15.84 -9.23 8.25
C VAL A 22 -14.87 -10.29 7.73
N ARG A 23 -15.33 -11.17 6.83
CA ARG A 23 -14.58 -12.38 6.40
C ARG A 23 -13.23 -12.08 5.72
N PHE A 24 -13.05 -10.87 5.22
CA PHE A 24 -11.82 -10.37 4.60
C PHE A 24 -11.25 -9.17 5.39
N ALA A 25 -11.46 -9.15 6.71
CA ALA A 25 -10.80 -8.20 7.58
C ALA A 25 -9.28 -8.45 7.62
N ALA A 26 -8.54 -7.35 7.50
CA ALA A 26 -7.09 -7.28 7.53
C ALA A 26 -6.57 -6.97 8.94
N ILE A 27 -5.30 -7.30 9.17
CA ILE A 27 -4.52 -6.77 10.29
C ILE A 27 -3.61 -5.67 9.74
N ILE A 28 -3.60 -4.50 10.38
CA ILE A 28 -2.89 -3.30 9.92
C ILE A 28 -1.74 -2.95 10.87
N ASN A 29 -0.61 -2.53 10.31
CA ASN A 29 0.53 -1.94 11.00
C ASN A 29 0.88 -0.60 10.33
N MET A 30 1.35 0.38 11.12
CA MET A 30 1.72 1.73 10.64
C MET A 30 0.65 2.41 9.74
N SER A 31 -0.64 2.07 9.95
CA SER A 31 -1.78 2.55 9.16
C SER A 31 -1.76 2.26 7.65
N THR A 32 -0.72 1.60 7.12
CA THR A 32 -0.45 1.46 5.68
C THR A 32 0.11 0.09 5.29
N ARG A 33 0.42 -0.76 6.27
CA ARG A 33 0.97 -2.11 6.05
C ARG A 33 -0.10 -3.13 6.42
N ALA A 34 -0.60 -3.86 5.44
CA ALA A 34 -1.67 -4.83 5.65
C ALA A 34 -1.15 -6.27 5.59
N ASN A 35 -1.50 -7.06 6.61
CA ASN A 35 -1.76 -8.49 6.41
C ASN A 35 -3.23 -8.58 5.97
N GLY A 36 -3.42 -8.44 4.66
CA GLY A 36 -4.71 -8.10 4.06
C GLY A 36 -5.68 -9.27 3.97
N ARG A 37 -5.25 -10.36 3.32
CA ARG A 37 -6.15 -11.39 2.81
C ARG A 37 -6.49 -12.46 3.85
N THR A 38 -7.37 -13.38 3.45
CA THR A 38 -7.76 -14.60 4.19
C THR A 38 -8.41 -14.40 5.56
N GLY A 39 -8.81 -13.17 5.90
CA GLY A 39 -9.64 -12.90 7.08
C GLY A 39 -8.89 -12.99 8.42
N MET A 40 -7.57 -12.84 8.42
CA MET A 40 -6.78 -12.91 9.65
C MET A 40 -7.17 -11.83 10.66
N GLY A 41 -7.66 -10.67 10.21
CA GLY A 41 -8.23 -9.65 11.08
C GLY A 41 -9.52 -10.12 11.78
N ALA A 42 -10.34 -10.93 11.12
CA ALA A 42 -11.55 -11.51 11.72
C ALA A 42 -11.18 -12.56 12.78
N VAL A 43 -10.16 -13.38 12.50
CA VAL A 43 -9.64 -14.35 13.48
C VAL A 43 -9.12 -13.64 14.72
N MET A 44 -8.32 -12.58 14.55
CA MET A 44 -7.80 -11.77 15.66
C MET A 44 -8.93 -11.08 16.45
N GLY A 45 -9.91 -10.49 15.76
CA GLY A 45 -11.09 -9.88 16.37
C GLY A 45 -11.98 -10.88 17.13
N SER A 46 -12.17 -12.09 16.62
CA SER A 46 -12.96 -13.15 17.27
C SER A 46 -12.39 -13.58 18.63
N LYS A 47 -11.12 -13.30 18.88
CA LYS A 47 -10.42 -13.57 20.15
C LYS A 47 -10.44 -12.36 21.08
N ASN A 48 -11.19 -11.31 20.75
CA ASN A 48 -11.19 -10.03 21.46
C ASN A 48 -9.79 -9.39 21.58
N LEU A 49 -8.89 -9.67 20.63
CA LEU A 49 -7.53 -9.14 20.63
C LEU A 49 -7.45 -7.91 19.71
N LYS A 50 -7.44 -6.71 20.30
CA LYS A 50 -7.44 -5.45 19.52
C LYS A 50 -6.08 -5.18 18.84
N ALA A 51 -4.99 -5.38 19.57
CA ALA A 51 -3.65 -5.08 19.10
C ALA A 51 -2.60 -5.95 19.78
N VAL A 52 -1.47 -6.14 19.10
CA VAL A 52 -0.21 -6.64 19.64
C VAL A 52 0.81 -5.51 19.56
N VAL A 53 1.42 -5.20 20.68
CA VAL A 53 2.33 -4.07 20.85
C VAL A 53 3.72 -4.59 21.19
N VAL A 54 4.72 -4.20 20.40
CA VAL A 54 6.08 -4.75 20.53
C VAL A 54 7.11 -3.63 20.63
N ARG A 55 8.07 -3.80 21.56
CA ARG A 55 9.26 -2.95 21.69
C ARG A 55 10.52 -3.80 21.85
N GLY A 56 11.33 -3.90 20.80
CA GLY A 56 12.60 -4.64 20.81
C GLY A 56 13.82 -3.72 20.91
N LYS A 57 14.74 -4.00 21.84
CA LYS A 57 16.07 -3.32 21.91
C LYS A 57 17.23 -4.25 21.53
N ALA A 58 16.99 -5.56 21.49
CA ALA A 58 18.00 -6.54 21.12
C ALA A 58 18.37 -6.39 19.64
N ARG A 59 19.66 -6.48 19.33
CA ARG A 59 20.18 -6.48 17.96
C ARG A 59 20.41 -7.93 17.52
N PRO A 60 19.85 -8.37 16.38
CA PRO A 60 20.16 -9.69 15.83
C PRO A 60 21.65 -9.85 15.54
N THR A 61 22.19 -11.05 15.77
CA THR A 61 23.56 -11.40 15.42
C THR A 61 23.58 -12.07 14.04
N ALA A 62 24.40 -11.55 13.13
CA ALA A 62 24.68 -12.23 11.86
C ALA A 62 25.95 -13.09 12.01
N ALA A 63 25.95 -14.28 11.41
CA ALA A 63 27.10 -15.17 11.38
C ALA A 63 28.31 -14.53 10.69
N ASP A 64 28.07 -13.84 9.57
CA ASP A 64 29.07 -13.04 8.86
C ASP A 64 28.53 -11.62 8.60
N LYS A 65 28.85 -10.72 9.53
CA LYS A 65 28.45 -9.31 9.46
C LYS A 65 29.10 -8.58 8.28
N ALA A 66 30.34 -8.91 7.95
CA ALA A 66 31.07 -8.24 6.88
C ALA A 66 30.44 -8.57 5.53
N ARG A 67 30.13 -9.85 5.30
CA ARG A 67 29.46 -10.29 4.07
C ARG A 67 28.05 -9.74 3.95
N LEU A 68 27.27 -9.73 5.03
CA LEU A 68 25.92 -9.13 5.01
C LEU A 68 25.96 -7.65 4.60
N ASN A 69 26.89 -6.88 5.17
CA ASN A 69 27.06 -5.46 4.82
C ASN A 69 27.49 -5.26 3.36
N GLN A 70 28.36 -6.13 2.83
CA GLN A 70 28.76 -6.09 1.42
C GLN A 70 27.56 -6.33 0.48
N ILE A 71 26.72 -7.33 0.79
CA ILE A 71 25.53 -7.65 -0.02
C ILE A 71 24.51 -6.51 0.05
N ALA A 72 24.26 -5.96 1.24
CA ALA A 72 23.35 -4.83 1.42
C ALA A 72 23.81 -3.59 0.62
N LYS A 73 25.10 -3.28 0.68
CA LYS A 73 25.69 -2.18 -0.10
C LYS A 73 25.60 -2.44 -1.60
N TRP A 74 25.96 -3.64 -2.05
CA TRP A 74 25.84 -4.02 -3.46
C TRP A 74 24.40 -3.88 -3.97
N GLY A 75 23.40 -4.31 -3.19
CA GLY A 75 21.99 -4.15 -3.54
C GLY A 75 21.58 -2.70 -3.70
N ALA A 76 22.01 -1.82 -2.78
CA ALA A 76 21.77 -0.38 -2.89
C ALA A 76 22.44 0.23 -4.14
N ASP A 77 23.71 -0.11 -4.39
CA ASP A 77 24.51 0.42 -5.50
C ASP A 77 24.01 -0.06 -6.89
N ASN A 78 23.25 -1.16 -6.94
CA ASN A 78 22.76 -1.76 -8.19
C ASN A 78 21.25 -1.63 -8.40
N LEU A 79 20.49 -1.06 -7.45
CA LEU A 79 19.03 -0.95 -7.56
C LEU A 79 18.60 -0.24 -8.84
N SER A 80 19.24 0.88 -9.20
CA SER A 80 18.92 1.67 -10.39
C SER A 80 19.13 0.94 -11.72
N LYS A 81 19.86 -0.18 -11.72
CA LYS A 81 20.15 -1.02 -12.90
C LYS A 81 19.35 -2.31 -12.92
N SER A 82 18.49 -2.52 -11.92
CA SER A 82 17.71 -3.75 -11.77
C SER A 82 16.31 -3.61 -12.36
N ASP A 83 15.68 -4.76 -12.64
CA ASP A 83 14.31 -4.82 -13.17
C ASP A 83 13.24 -4.29 -12.19
N ILE A 84 13.60 -4.03 -10.93
CA ILE A 84 12.71 -3.47 -9.90
C ILE A 84 12.95 -1.98 -9.65
N ALA A 85 13.80 -1.32 -10.44
CA ALA A 85 14.03 0.12 -10.32
C ALA A 85 12.73 0.93 -10.46
N GLY A 86 11.82 0.48 -11.31
CA GLY A 86 10.50 1.07 -11.54
C GLY A 86 9.64 1.13 -10.26
N LEU A 87 9.68 0.09 -9.43
CA LEU A 87 9.00 0.08 -8.12
C LEU A 87 9.43 1.21 -7.20
N SER A 88 10.67 1.69 -7.30
CA SER A 88 11.11 2.86 -6.53
C SER A 88 10.37 4.11 -6.99
N LYS A 89 10.33 4.34 -8.29
CA LYS A 89 9.73 5.54 -8.87
C LYS A 89 8.20 5.52 -8.86
N TYR A 90 7.56 4.46 -9.34
CA TYR A 90 6.11 4.41 -9.52
C TYR A 90 5.39 3.50 -8.50
N GLY A 91 6.14 2.76 -7.68
CA GLY A 91 5.55 1.76 -6.78
C GLY A 91 5.02 0.58 -7.59
N THR A 92 4.20 -0.24 -6.97
CA THR A 92 3.55 -1.36 -7.69
C THR A 92 2.61 -0.87 -8.78
N ALA A 93 2.12 0.37 -8.71
CA ALA A 93 1.16 0.96 -9.64
C ALA A 93 1.61 0.97 -11.10
N GLU A 94 2.92 0.87 -11.40
CA GLU A 94 3.42 0.66 -12.78
C GLU A 94 2.85 -0.60 -13.45
N THR A 95 2.36 -1.53 -12.64
CA THR A 95 1.76 -2.79 -13.09
C THR A 95 0.42 -2.58 -13.81
N ILE A 96 -0.25 -1.42 -13.64
CA ILE A 96 -1.48 -1.10 -14.39
C ILE A 96 -1.17 -1.07 -15.90
N GLY A 97 -0.22 -0.23 -16.33
CA GLY A 97 0.18 -0.17 -17.75
C GLY A 97 0.76 -1.48 -18.28
N ALA A 98 1.55 -2.20 -17.47
CA ALA A 98 2.10 -3.49 -17.86
C ALA A 98 0.99 -4.52 -18.18
N ASN A 99 0.00 -4.66 -17.29
CA ASN A 99 -1.12 -5.57 -17.49
C ASN A 99 -2.08 -5.10 -18.60
N GLN A 100 -2.28 -3.79 -18.74
CA GLN A 100 -3.05 -3.24 -19.86
C GLN A 100 -2.43 -3.65 -21.20
N SER A 101 -1.10 -3.50 -21.36
CA SER A 101 -0.42 -3.78 -22.63
C SER A 101 -0.45 -5.25 -23.04
N THR A 102 -0.58 -6.14 -22.06
CA THR A 102 -0.63 -7.60 -22.27
C THR A 102 -2.05 -8.17 -22.27
N GLY A 103 -3.06 -7.32 -22.07
CA GLY A 103 -4.47 -7.73 -22.03
C GLY A 103 -4.85 -8.53 -20.79
N THR A 104 -4.21 -8.27 -19.65
CA THR A 104 -4.41 -8.97 -18.37
C THR A 104 -4.90 -8.06 -17.23
N LEU A 105 -5.22 -6.80 -17.52
CA LEU A 105 -5.76 -5.86 -16.52
C LEU A 105 -7.20 -6.25 -16.14
N PRO A 106 -7.48 -6.68 -14.90
CA PRO A 106 -8.84 -7.02 -14.45
C PRO A 106 -9.80 -5.85 -14.66
N THR A 107 -10.79 -6.01 -15.54
CA THR A 107 -11.72 -4.93 -15.88
C THR A 107 -13.18 -5.42 -15.89
N TYR A 108 -14.08 -4.64 -15.27
CA TYR A 108 -15.52 -4.94 -15.13
C TYR A 108 -15.80 -6.38 -14.67
N ASN A 109 -15.38 -6.70 -13.44
CA ASN A 109 -15.47 -8.05 -12.87
C ASN A 109 -14.84 -9.15 -13.77
N TYR A 110 -13.67 -8.83 -14.33
CA TYR A 110 -12.86 -9.72 -15.18
C TYR A 110 -13.53 -10.13 -16.49
N ASN A 111 -14.55 -9.39 -16.95
CA ASN A 111 -15.16 -9.64 -18.26
C ASN A 111 -14.26 -9.17 -19.43
N ARG A 112 -13.25 -8.34 -19.13
CA ARG A 112 -12.24 -7.83 -20.07
C ARG A 112 -10.87 -7.76 -19.37
N GLY A 113 -9.83 -7.91 -20.19
CA GLY A 113 -8.42 -7.77 -19.77
C GLY A 113 -7.81 -6.40 -20.04
N VAL A 114 -8.62 -5.42 -20.46
CA VAL A 114 -8.19 -4.06 -20.77
C VAL A 114 -9.24 -3.05 -20.30
N PHE A 115 -8.78 -1.86 -19.88
CA PHE A 115 -9.61 -0.74 -19.47
C PHE A 115 -9.26 0.50 -20.30
N ASP A 116 -10.23 1.05 -21.03
CA ASP A 116 -9.98 2.18 -21.96
C ASP A 116 -9.38 3.40 -21.27
N LYS A 117 -9.66 3.59 -19.97
CA LYS A 117 -9.20 4.73 -19.16
C LYS A 117 -8.10 4.36 -18.16
N TRP A 118 -7.35 3.30 -18.41
CA TRP A 118 -6.29 2.81 -17.51
C TRP A 118 -5.25 3.89 -17.16
N GLU A 119 -4.94 4.80 -18.08
CA GLU A 119 -3.98 5.89 -17.87
C GLU A 119 -4.38 6.78 -16.71
N ALA A 120 -5.68 7.00 -16.49
CA ALA A 120 -6.19 7.83 -15.39
C ALA A 120 -5.88 7.25 -14.00
N ILE A 121 -5.60 5.94 -13.92
CA ILE A 121 -5.35 5.22 -12.66
C ILE A 121 -3.94 4.59 -12.62
N ASP A 122 -3.08 4.90 -13.60
CA ASP A 122 -1.74 4.34 -13.72
C ASP A 122 -0.76 4.95 -12.71
N GLY A 123 0.35 4.25 -12.46
CA GLY A 123 1.43 4.71 -11.59
C GLY A 123 2.05 6.04 -12.01
N THR A 124 2.11 6.33 -13.32
CA THR A 124 2.60 7.62 -13.84
C THR A 124 1.67 8.76 -13.45
N THR A 125 0.38 8.64 -13.71
CA THR A 125 -0.64 9.63 -13.30
C THR A 125 -0.63 9.83 -11.79
N MET A 126 -0.57 8.75 -11.00
CA MET A 126 -0.48 8.87 -9.54
C MET A 126 0.76 9.66 -9.11
N TYR A 127 1.92 9.37 -9.70
CA TYR A 127 3.19 10.03 -9.41
C TYR A 127 3.17 11.53 -9.75
N ASP A 128 2.61 11.90 -10.89
CA ASP A 128 2.60 13.28 -11.38
C ASP A 128 1.49 14.15 -10.73
N THR A 129 0.48 13.55 -10.10
CA THR A 129 -0.71 14.29 -9.64
C THR A 129 -0.98 14.23 -8.15
N VAL A 130 -1.08 13.03 -7.55
CA VAL A 130 -1.64 12.87 -6.19
C VAL A 130 -0.64 12.39 -5.14
N LEU A 131 0.59 12.02 -5.55
CA LEU A 131 1.64 11.78 -4.56
C LEU A 131 1.91 13.05 -3.75
N LYS A 132 2.16 12.86 -2.46
CA LYS A 132 2.48 13.96 -1.57
C LYS A 132 3.68 14.73 -2.11
N GLY A 133 3.53 16.05 -2.21
CA GLY A 133 4.57 16.94 -2.75
C GLY A 133 4.62 17.03 -4.28
N ALA A 134 3.73 16.35 -5.02
CA ALA A 134 3.75 16.37 -6.49
C ALA A 134 3.56 17.78 -7.06
N ALA A 135 2.66 18.58 -6.49
CA ALA A 135 2.42 19.97 -6.91
C ALA A 135 3.67 20.86 -6.81
N GLU A 136 4.58 20.55 -5.88
CA GLU A 136 5.84 21.27 -5.68
C GLU A 136 7.06 20.56 -6.29
N GLY A 137 6.88 19.44 -6.99
CA GLY A 137 7.99 18.64 -7.54
C GLY A 137 8.84 17.94 -6.47
N LYS A 138 8.25 17.64 -5.30
CA LYS A 138 8.90 17.00 -4.14
C LYS A 138 8.45 15.55 -3.92
N GLN A 139 7.69 14.98 -4.84
CA GLN A 139 7.12 13.64 -4.70
C GLN A 139 8.18 12.56 -4.46
N ASP A 140 9.36 12.63 -5.07
CA ASP A 140 10.47 11.69 -4.82
C ASP A 140 10.91 11.66 -3.33
N ARG A 141 10.72 12.76 -2.61
CA ARG A 141 11.09 12.91 -1.20
C ARG A 141 9.93 12.67 -0.25
N GLU A 142 8.74 13.13 -0.60
CA GLU A 142 7.58 13.18 0.31
C GLU A 142 6.49 12.17 -0.03
N GLY A 143 6.42 11.72 -1.28
CA GLY A 143 5.45 10.78 -1.83
C GLY A 143 5.83 9.32 -1.68
N HIS A 144 6.98 9.02 -1.04
CA HIS A 144 7.47 7.66 -0.84
C HIS A 144 7.67 7.35 0.64
N ASP A 145 7.34 6.12 1.00
CA ASP A 145 7.63 5.51 2.29
C ASP A 145 8.35 4.16 2.07
N THR A 146 8.82 3.53 3.14
CA THR A 146 9.57 2.28 3.02
C THR A 146 9.30 1.29 4.15
N CYS A 147 9.53 0.02 3.87
CA CYS A 147 9.63 -1.00 4.91
C CYS A 147 10.98 -0.87 5.62
N TYR A 148 11.11 -1.53 6.78
CA TYR A 148 12.36 -1.49 7.55
C TYR A 148 13.58 -1.81 6.69
N ALA A 149 14.53 -0.86 6.64
CA ALA A 149 15.82 -0.94 5.93
C ALA A 149 15.74 -1.22 4.41
N CYS A 150 14.57 -1.09 3.78
CA CYS A 150 14.41 -1.37 2.36
C CYS A 150 14.85 -0.17 1.51
N THR A 151 15.77 -0.39 0.57
CA THR A 151 16.27 0.65 -0.36
C THR A 151 15.36 0.90 -1.55
N VAL A 152 14.30 0.10 -1.73
CA VAL A 152 13.37 0.22 -2.86
C VAL A 152 12.35 1.35 -2.65
N HIS A 153 11.89 1.61 -1.43
CA HIS A 153 10.91 2.68 -1.14
C HIS A 153 9.63 2.60 -2.00
N CYS A 154 9.11 1.38 -2.24
CA CYS A 154 7.97 1.17 -3.12
C CYS A 154 6.64 1.73 -2.58
N LYS A 155 6.56 2.06 -1.29
CA LYS A 155 5.30 2.47 -0.66
C LYS A 155 4.95 3.90 -1.03
N ARG A 156 3.69 4.11 -1.41
CA ARG A 156 3.19 5.40 -1.86
C ARG A 156 2.60 6.18 -0.70
N VAL A 157 2.78 7.49 -0.71
CA VAL A 157 2.12 8.44 0.20
C VAL A 157 1.34 9.41 -0.67
N VAL A 158 0.01 9.33 -0.61
CA VAL A 158 -0.91 10.17 -1.40
C VAL A 158 -1.52 11.23 -0.50
N GLU A 159 -1.63 12.45 -1.00
CA GLU A 159 -2.26 13.56 -0.29
C GLU A 159 -3.19 14.31 -1.26
N ILE A 160 -4.48 14.41 -0.91
CA ILE A 160 -5.47 15.13 -1.72
C ILE A 160 -6.27 16.04 -0.78
N SER A 161 -6.04 17.34 -0.89
CA SER A 161 -6.60 18.35 0.04
C SER A 161 -7.94 18.94 -0.43
N ASP A 162 -8.24 18.83 -1.72
CA ASP A 162 -9.37 19.48 -2.38
C ASP A 162 -10.29 18.49 -3.10
N GLY A 163 -11.47 18.96 -3.52
CA GLY A 163 -12.47 18.14 -4.19
C GLY A 163 -13.27 17.22 -3.25
N LYS A 164 -14.04 16.31 -3.86
CA LYS A 164 -14.98 15.43 -3.15
C LYS A 164 -14.26 14.34 -2.34
N TYR A 165 -13.15 13.82 -2.86
CA TYR A 165 -12.45 12.66 -2.31
C TYR A 165 -11.10 13.05 -1.73
N LYS A 166 -11.13 13.74 -0.59
CA LYS A 166 -9.92 14.14 0.14
C LYS A 166 -9.23 12.93 0.78
N VAL A 167 -7.90 12.89 0.70
CA VAL A 167 -7.07 11.77 1.16
C VAL A 167 -6.02 12.25 2.16
N ASP A 168 -5.98 11.59 3.31
CA ASP A 168 -5.01 11.84 4.38
C ASP A 168 -3.75 10.96 4.16
N PRO A 169 -2.55 11.55 4.03
CA PRO A 169 -1.32 10.81 3.78
C PRO A 169 -0.95 9.82 4.89
N HIS A 170 -1.54 9.94 6.08
CA HIS A 170 -1.37 8.97 7.17
C HIS A 170 -1.75 7.54 6.76
N TYR A 171 -2.67 7.37 5.82
CA TYR A 171 -3.15 6.07 5.36
C TYR A 171 -2.49 5.59 4.06
N GLY A 172 -1.44 6.29 3.60
CA GLY A 172 -0.65 5.92 2.43
C GLY A 172 -1.46 5.97 1.12
N GLY A 173 -0.84 5.49 0.05
CA GLY A 173 -1.44 5.37 -1.27
C GLY A 173 -1.86 3.94 -1.61
N PRO A 174 -2.72 3.78 -2.64
CA PRO A 174 -3.08 2.46 -3.15
C PRO A 174 -1.87 1.78 -3.82
N GLU A 175 -1.78 0.47 -3.66
CA GLU A 175 -0.92 -0.41 -4.48
C GLU A 175 -1.65 -0.78 -5.79
N TYR A 176 -0.95 -1.43 -6.73
CA TYR A 176 -1.55 -1.94 -7.97
C TYR A 176 -2.87 -2.67 -7.74
N GLU A 177 -2.92 -3.58 -6.78
CA GLU A 177 -4.11 -4.39 -6.56
C GLU A 177 -5.30 -3.55 -6.11
N THR A 178 -5.06 -2.53 -5.28
CA THR A 178 -6.10 -1.59 -4.84
C THR A 178 -6.55 -0.71 -6.01
N LEU A 179 -5.61 -0.21 -6.83
CA LEU A 179 -5.91 0.54 -8.05
C LEU A 179 -6.78 -0.27 -9.01
N ALA A 180 -6.40 -1.52 -9.25
CA ALA A 180 -7.11 -2.40 -10.15
C ALA A 180 -8.51 -2.76 -9.61
N THR A 181 -8.61 -3.19 -8.34
CA THR A 181 -9.87 -3.72 -7.79
C THR A 181 -10.92 -2.65 -7.48
N PHE A 182 -10.52 -1.42 -7.13
CA PHE A 182 -11.46 -0.30 -6.99
C PHE A 182 -11.57 0.56 -8.25
N GLY A 183 -10.61 0.46 -9.17
CA GLY A 183 -10.60 1.18 -10.45
C GLY A 183 -11.16 0.33 -11.58
N SER A 184 -10.28 -0.22 -12.43
CA SER A 184 -10.65 -0.95 -13.65
C SER A 184 -11.65 -2.08 -13.41
N TYR A 185 -11.50 -2.84 -12.32
CA TYR A 185 -12.39 -3.96 -11.99
C TYR A 185 -13.83 -3.51 -11.73
N CYS A 186 -14.00 -2.31 -11.18
CA CYS A 186 -15.30 -1.67 -10.95
C CYS A 186 -15.71 -0.70 -12.07
N GLY A 187 -14.88 -0.48 -13.09
CA GLY A 187 -15.12 0.51 -14.14
C GLY A 187 -14.95 1.97 -13.70
N VAL A 188 -14.14 2.22 -12.66
CA VAL A 188 -13.90 3.56 -12.09
C VAL A 188 -12.54 4.09 -12.57
N ASP A 189 -12.54 5.31 -13.09
CA ASP A 189 -11.36 6.05 -13.58
C ASP A 189 -10.98 7.25 -12.70
N ASP A 190 -11.75 7.53 -11.65
CA ASP A 190 -11.47 8.60 -10.69
C ASP A 190 -10.41 8.14 -9.67
N LEU A 191 -9.16 8.52 -9.91
CA LEU A 191 -8.03 8.19 -9.04
C LEU A 191 -8.22 8.70 -7.60
N ALA A 192 -8.82 9.87 -7.40
CA ALA A 192 -9.06 10.41 -6.06
C ALA A 192 -10.08 9.55 -5.28
N ALA A 193 -11.12 9.06 -5.97
CA ALA A 193 -12.07 8.11 -5.39
C ALA A 193 -11.39 6.79 -4.98
N ILE A 194 -10.50 6.26 -5.82
CA ILE A 194 -9.75 5.03 -5.56
C ILE A 194 -8.79 5.20 -4.38
N CYS A 195 -8.04 6.31 -4.33
CA CYS A 195 -7.19 6.65 -3.18
C CYS A 195 -8.00 6.81 -1.90
N LYS A 196 -9.22 7.35 -1.99
CA LYS A 196 -10.14 7.40 -0.84
C LYS A 196 -10.62 6.03 -0.40
N ALA A 197 -10.91 5.13 -1.33
CA ALA A 197 -11.26 3.74 -1.01
C ALA A 197 -10.11 3.01 -0.29
N ASN A 198 -8.86 3.23 -0.73
CA ASN A 198 -7.66 2.74 -0.05
C ASN A 198 -7.60 3.22 1.41
N GLN A 199 -7.74 4.53 1.62
CA GLN A 199 -7.74 5.11 2.96
C GLN A 199 -8.83 4.46 3.84
N ILE A 200 -10.06 4.33 3.33
CA ILE A 200 -11.16 3.72 4.08
C ILE A 200 -10.81 2.25 4.43
N CYS A 201 -10.27 1.47 3.49
CA CYS A 201 -9.88 0.09 3.78
C CYS A 201 -8.81 0.02 4.87
N ASN A 202 -7.79 0.88 4.83
CA ASN A 202 -6.75 0.94 5.85
C ASN A 202 -7.28 1.39 7.22
N MET A 203 -8.19 2.38 7.25
CA MET A 203 -8.87 2.84 8.46
C MET A 203 -9.70 1.74 9.12
N TYR A 204 -10.44 0.98 8.31
CA TYR A 204 -11.37 -0.04 8.80
C TYR A 204 -10.70 -1.41 9.01
N GLY A 205 -9.49 -1.61 8.49
CA GLY A 205 -8.78 -2.89 8.52
C GLY A 205 -9.42 -3.90 7.57
N ILE A 206 -9.50 -3.56 6.29
CA ILE A 206 -10.16 -4.36 5.25
C ILE A 206 -9.17 -4.69 4.12
N ASP A 207 -9.20 -5.93 3.62
CA ASP A 207 -8.53 -6.33 2.39
C ASP A 207 -9.07 -5.55 1.19
N THR A 208 -8.24 -4.73 0.55
CA THR A 208 -8.65 -3.95 -0.63
C THR A 208 -9.05 -4.84 -1.80
N ILE A 209 -8.37 -5.98 -1.99
CA ILE A 209 -8.63 -6.90 -3.10
C ILE A 209 -10.01 -7.51 -2.95
N SER A 210 -10.27 -8.20 -1.84
CA SER A 210 -11.56 -8.85 -1.61
C SER A 210 -12.69 -7.84 -1.52
N CYS A 211 -12.45 -6.65 -0.98
CA CYS A 211 -13.46 -5.59 -0.88
C CYS A 211 -13.87 -5.08 -2.27
N GLY A 212 -12.90 -4.61 -3.08
CA GLY A 212 -13.17 -4.16 -4.45
C GLY A 212 -13.80 -5.28 -5.29
N ALA A 213 -13.31 -6.51 -5.15
CA ALA A 213 -13.86 -7.64 -5.88
C ALA A 213 -15.26 -8.09 -5.43
N THR A 214 -15.66 -7.81 -4.19
CA THR A 214 -17.03 -8.08 -3.71
C THR A 214 -18.01 -7.01 -4.19
N ILE A 215 -17.52 -5.80 -4.51
CA ILE A 215 -18.32 -4.69 -5.01
C ILE A 215 -18.61 -4.83 -6.52
N ALA A 216 -17.63 -5.32 -7.29
CA ALA A 216 -17.71 -5.54 -8.74
C ALA A 216 -18.66 -6.68 -9.15
#